data_AF-A0A2E4AQB1-F1
#
_entry.id   AF-A0A2E4AQB1-F1
#
_cell.length_a   1.000
_cell.length_b   1.000
_cell.length_c   1.000
_cell.angle_alpha   90.00
_cell.angle_beta   90.00
_cell.angle_gamma   90.00
#
_symmetry.space_group_name_H-M   'P 1'
#
loop_
_entity.id
_entity.type
_entity.pdbx_description
1 polymer ?
#
loop_
_entity_poly.entity_id
_entity_poly.type
_entity_poly.pdbx_seq_one_letter_code
_entity_poly.pdbx_strand_id
1 'polypeptide(L)'
;MKLSINWLKDYISLNKSVDEIADSLTMIGNEVEEIMTTGDIPGVIVAEIKEIIPHPNADKLQLTKIYDGKNTLSVVCGAPNIKEGQKIFLATIGTNLPDPNNNSYFEIKKSKIRGELSEGMICSEKELGISEDHEGIMVLPNDYELGTSISNYYAETILDIDVTPNRVDCLSVVGLARDLSAKFSQRLNFDYQVNYPIEEKTSIIAIEDKDICFRYTGIQIESVNIKESPDWLKKRLISIGERPINNIVDITNYVMFEIGQPLHAFDQDKIDGSKIYVRKSKSKEKILTLDGENRELPKDSIVIADQKSPIGLAGIMGGKSSEITSDTTNVFLEAANFNSSMIRATSKKLGLSTEASMRFERNLDPKLAIYGLSRAADLIVELAGGKINQKIQDNYP
;
A
#
# COMPACT_ATOMS: atom_id res chain seq x y z
N MET A 1 -8.58 1.61 11.34
CA MET A 1 -7.51 0.77 10.73
C MET A 1 -8.20 -0.02 9.65
N LYS A 2 -7.80 0.15 8.39
CA LYS A 2 -8.45 -0.53 7.26
C LYS A 2 -7.81 -1.89 7.03
N LEU A 3 -8.63 -2.92 6.91
CA LEU A 3 -8.22 -4.29 6.64
C LEU A 3 -8.92 -4.81 5.39
N SER A 4 -8.13 -5.05 4.34
CA SER A 4 -8.59 -5.78 3.15
C SER A 4 -8.77 -7.27 3.47
N ILE A 5 -9.95 -7.81 3.14
CA ILE A 5 -10.25 -9.24 3.29
C ILE A 5 -9.38 -10.08 2.36
N ASN A 6 -9.04 -9.60 1.16
CA ASN A 6 -8.16 -10.34 0.27
C ASN A 6 -6.73 -10.41 0.82
N TRP A 7 -6.21 -9.32 1.37
CA TRP A 7 -4.89 -9.32 2.01
C TRP A 7 -4.86 -10.19 3.28
N LEU A 8 -5.95 -10.22 4.05
CA LEU A 8 -6.08 -11.09 5.22
C LEU A 8 -5.92 -12.58 4.85
N LYS A 9 -6.43 -13.01 3.69
CA LYS A 9 -6.40 -14.42 3.24
C LYS A 9 -4.99 -14.98 3.08
N ASP A 10 -3.99 -14.12 2.84
CA ASP A 10 -2.58 -14.53 2.72
C ASP A 10 -2.04 -15.07 4.06
N TYR A 11 -2.56 -14.57 5.17
CA TYR A 11 -2.11 -14.92 6.53
C TYR A 11 -3.04 -15.91 7.22
N ILE A 12 -4.30 -16.00 6.84
CA ILE A 12 -5.24 -16.92 7.48
C ILE A 12 -6.34 -17.36 6.50
N SER A 13 -6.53 -18.67 6.39
CA SER A 13 -7.64 -19.24 5.62
C SER A 13 -8.85 -19.43 6.53
N LEU A 14 -9.90 -18.64 6.30
CA LEU A 14 -11.16 -18.72 7.03
C LEU A 14 -12.28 -19.13 6.07
N ASN A 15 -12.97 -20.23 6.39
CA ASN A 15 -14.21 -20.60 5.71
C ASN A 15 -15.39 -19.88 6.38
N LYS A 16 -15.40 -18.55 6.28
CA LYS A 16 -16.34 -17.64 6.95
C LYS A 16 -16.76 -16.52 6.03
N SER A 17 -18.00 -16.05 6.18
CA SER A 17 -18.45 -14.85 5.49
C SER A 17 -17.74 -13.60 6.04
N VAL A 18 -17.77 -12.51 5.29
CA VAL A 18 -17.24 -11.22 5.76
C VAL A 18 -17.94 -10.78 7.05
N ASP A 19 -19.26 -10.92 7.11
CA ASP A 19 -20.05 -10.57 8.31
C ASP A 19 -19.63 -11.39 9.53
N GLU A 20 -19.41 -12.71 9.37
CA GLU A 20 -18.94 -13.56 10.47
C GLU A 20 -17.54 -13.16 10.96
N ILE A 21 -16.67 -12.71 10.05
CA ILE A 21 -15.32 -12.21 10.39
C ILE A 21 -15.45 -10.87 11.14
N ALA A 22 -16.25 -9.95 10.63
CA ALA A 22 -16.45 -8.63 11.22
C ALA A 22 -17.07 -8.73 12.63
N ASP A 23 -18.14 -9.50 12.79
CA ASP A 23 -18.77 -9.76 14.08
C ASP A 23 -17.76 -10.38 15.06
N SER A 24 -16.92 -11.31 14.58
CA SER A 24 -15.92 -11.96 15.41
C SER A 24 -14.82 -11.01 15.88
N LEU A 25 -14.36 -10.10 15.02
CA LEU A 25 -13.41 -9.03 15.38
C LEU A 25 -14.01 -8.12 16.45
N THR A 26 -15.26 -7.68 16.28
CA THR A 26 -15.96 -6.85 17.26
C THR A 26 -16.11 -7.58 18.60
N MET A 27 -16.50 -8.87 18.59
CA MET A 27 -16.63 -9.69 19.81
C MET A 27 -15.32 -9.87 20.59
N ILE A 28 -14.17 -9.76 19.93
CA ILE A 28 -12.84 -9.87 20.58
C ILE A 28 -12.18 -8.50 20.84
N GLY A 29 -12.94 -7.40 20.69
CA GLY A 29 -12.53 -6.06 21.09
C GLY A 29 -11.88 -5.22 19.99
N ASN A 30 -12.00 -5.62 18.73
CA ASN A 30 -11.60 -4.83 17.55
C ASN A 30 -12.89 -4.44 16.79
N GLU A 31 -13.52 -3.34 17.19
CA GLU A 31 -14.84 -2.93 16.67
C GLU A 31 -14.76 -2.60 15.18
N VAL A 32 -15.57 -3.28 14.36
CA VAL A 32 -15.72 -2.95 12.94
C VAL A 32 -16.79 -1.88 12.79
N GLU A 33 -16.37 -0.66 12.45
CA GLU A 33 -17.26 0.50 12.28
C GLU A 33 -17.97 0.47 10.93
N GLU A 34 -17.25 0.06 9.88
CA GLU A 34 -17.76 0.09 8.51
C GLU A 34 -17.23 -1.10 7.69
N ILE A 35 -18.08 -1.63 6.81
CA ILE A 35 -17.70 -2.59 5.78
C ILE A 35 -17.91 -1.92 4.43
N MET A 36 -16.80 -1.63 3.75
CA MET A 36 -16.79 -1.04 2.42
C MET A 36 -16.49 -2.11 1.37
N THR A 37 -17.15 -2.03 0.21
CA THR A 37 -16.78 -2.82 -0.97
C THR A 37 -16.42 -1.88 -2.10
N THR A 38 -15.23 -2.04 -2.67
CA THR A 38 -14.75 -1.30 -3.83
C THR A 38 -14.53 -2.24 -5.00
N GLY A 39 -14.48 -1.72 -6.23
CA GLY A 39 -14.21 -2.53 -7.43
C GLY A 39 -15.36 -3.44 -7.88
N ASP A 40 -16.51 -3.42 -7.20
CA ASP A 40 -17.75 -4.02 -7.68
C ASP A 40 -18.54 -3.01 -8.51
N ILE A 41 -18.82 -3.37 -9.77
CA ILE A 41 -19.67 -2.58 -10.66
C ILE A 41 -20.74 -3.52 -11.22
N PRO A 42 -21.93 -3.54 -10.61
CA PRO A 42 -23.00 -4.44 -11.01
C PRO A 42 -23.34 -4.34 -12.50
N GLY A 43 -23.28 -5.48 -13.19
CA GLY A 43 -23.55 -5.61 -14.62
C GLY A 43 -22.32 -5.44 -15.53
N VAL A 44 -21.13 -5.25 -14.96
CA VAL A 44 -19.87 -5.44 -15.68
C VAL A 44 -19.43 -6.90 -15.56
N ILE A 45 -19.22 -7.54 -16.71
CA ILE A 45 -18.88 -8.97 -16.79
C ILE A 45 -17.70 -9.22 -17.72
N VAL A 46 -17.04 -10.36 -17.55
CA VAL A 46 -16.02 -10.85 -18.49
C VAL A 46 -16.70 -11.30 -19.79
N ALA A 47 -16.23 -10.81 -20.93
CA ALA A 47 -16.68 -11.23 -22.25
C ALA A 47 -15.51 -11.36 -23.23
N GLU A 48 -15.76 -11.92 -24.42
CA GLU A 48 -14.71 -12.15 -25.43
C GLU A 48 -15.07 -11.51 -26.76
N ILE A 49 -14.11 -10.83 -27.38
CA ILE A 49 -14.26 -10.29 -28.73
C ILE A 49 -14.12 -11.42 -29.75
N LYS A 50 -15.20 -11.75 -30.47
CA LYS A 50 -15.23 -12.82 -31.48
C LYS A 50 -14.90 -12.34 -32.88
N GLU A 51 -15.32 -11.13 -33.22
CA GLU A 51 -15.16 -10.57 -34.57
C GLU A 51 -15.02 -9.06 -34.52
N ILE A 52 -14.17 -8.50 -35.37
CA ILE A 52 -13.99 -7.04 -35.50
C ILE A 52 -14.10 -6.63 -36.98
N ILE A 53 -15.04 -5.74 -37.27
CA ILE A 53 -15.23 -5.18 -38.63
C ILE A 53 -15.13 -3.65 -38.57
N PRO A 54 -14.53 -2.98 -39.56
CA PRO A 54 -14.56 -1.52 -39.65
C PRO A 54 -15.99 -0.96 -39.64
N HIS A 55 -16.23 0.13 -38.91
CA HIS A 55 -17.56 0.72 -38.87
C HIS A 55 -17.88 1.39 -40.22
N PRO A 56 -19.03 1.08 -40.87
CA PRO A 56 -19.32 1.51 -42.24
C PRO A 56 -19.42 3.04 -42.39
N ASN A 57 -19.82 3.73 -41.32
CA ASN A 57 -20.02 5.19 -41.29
C ASN A 57 -19.04 5.96 -40.38
N ALA A 58 -17.91 5.36 -39.97
CA ALA A 58 -16.90 6.04 -39.13
C ALA A 58 -15.51 5.40 -39.16
N ASP A 59 -14.49 6.18 -39.54
CA ASP A 59 -13.11 5.68 -39.72
C ASP A 59 -12.40 5.30 -38.41
N LYS A 60 -12.81 5.88 -37.28
CA LYS A 60 -12.20 5.66 -35.97
C LYS A 60 -12.95 4.66 -35.09
N LEU A 61 -14.05 4.08 -35.60
CA LEU A 61 -14.87 3.15 -34.85
C LEU A 61 -14.81 1.77 -35.50
N GLN A 62 -14.97 0.75 -34.67
CA GLN A 62 -15.06 -0.64 -35.07
C GLN A 62 -16.35 -1.23 -34.53
N LEU A 63 -16.97 -2.08 -35.33
CA LEU A 63 -18.11 -2.88 -34.92
C LEU A 63 -17.59 -4.24 -34.45
N THR A 64 -17.81 -4.54 -33.18
CA THR A 64 -17.34 -5.80 -32.57
C THR A 64 -18.51 -6.72 -32.29
N LYS A 65 -18.29 -8.04 -32.49
CA LYS A 65 -19.16 -9.08 -31.95
C LYS A 65 -18.56 -9.61 -30.66
N ILE A 66 -19.28 -9.43 -29.57
CA ILE A 66 -18.81 -9.79 -28.23
C ILE A 66 -19.64 -10.95 -27.70
N TYR A 67 -18.99 -12.02 -27.27
CA TYR A 67 -19.64 -13.14 -26.62
C TYR A 67 -19.55 -13.00 -25.09
N ASP A 68 -20.69 -12.86 -24.42
CA ASP A 68 -20.79 -12.66 -22.96
C ASP A 68 -20.84 -13.97 -22.14
N GLY A 69 -20.62 -15.11 -22.80
CA GLY A 69 -20.79 -16.45 -22.23
C GLY A 69 -22.16 -17.08 -22.48
N LYS A 70 -23.15 -16.30 -22.95
CA LYS A 70 -24.50 -16.79 -23.29
C LYS A 70 -24.96 -16.31 -24.67
N ASN A 71 -24.81 -15.03 -24.96
CA ASN A 71 -25.25 -14.35 -26.16
C ASN A 71 -24.09 -13.69 -26.89
N THR A 72 -24.26 -13.45 -28.19
CA THR A 72 -23.35 -12.61 -28.97
C THR A 72 -24.01 -11.25 -29.19
N LEU A 73 -23.36 -10.20 -28.70
CA LEU A 73 -23.83 -8.82 -28.73
C LEU A 73 -23.04 -8.01 -29.75
N SER A 74 -23.67 -7.00 -30.34
CA SER A 74 -22.97 -6.04 -31.19
C SER A 74 -22.60 -4.81 -30.37
N VAL A 75 -21.31 -4.47 -30.31
CA VAL A 75 -20.82 -3.32 -29.54
C VAL A 75 -19.88 -2.50 -30.41
N VAL A 76 -20.11 -1.20 -30.46
CA VAL A 76 -19.22 -0.27 -31.17
C VAL A 76 -18.10 0.15 -30.23
N CYS A 77 -16.85 -0.01 -30.65
CA CYS A 77 -15.68 0.35 -29.87
C CYS A 77 -14.73 1.24 -30.69
N GLY A 78 -14.13 2.24 -30.05
CA GLY A 78 -13.13 3.13 -30.67
C GLY A 78 -11.71 2.92 -30.15
N ALA A 79 -11.49 1.97 -29.25
CA ALA A 79 -10.18 1.77 -28.64
C ALA A 79 -9.19 1.16 -29.64
N PRO A 80 -7.94 1.66 -29.70
CA PRO A 80 -6.97 1.24 -30.72
C PRO A 80 -6.39 -0.15 -30.46
N ASN A 81 -6.55 -0.69 -29.25
CA ASN A 81 -5.92 -1.92 -28.79
C ASN A 81 -6.81 -3.17 -28.87
N ILE A 82 -8.00 -3.09 -29.47
CA ILE A 82 -8.91 -4.23 -29.61
C ILE A 82 -8.43 -5.25 -30.66
N LYS A 83 -8.55 -6.55 -30.34
CA LYS A 83 -8.19 -7.69 -31.18
C LYS A 83 -9.15 -8.86 -30.96
N GLU A 84 -9.40 -9.63 -32.01
CA GLU A 84 -10.18 -10.87 -31.92
C GLU A 84 -9.52 -11.86 -30.94
N GLY A 85 -10.36 -12.56 -30.17
CA GLY A 85 -9.95 -13.50 -29.13
C GLY A 85 -9.62 -12.87 -27.77
N GLN A 86 -9.59 -11.53 -27.66
CA GLN A 86 -9.34 -10.88 -26.36
C GLN A 86 -10.50 -11.06 -25.40
N LYS A 87 -10.18 -11.39 -24.14
CA LYS A 87 -11.11 -11.23 -23.01
C LYS A 87 -11.08 -9.80 -22.51
N ILE A 88 -12.26 -9.26 -22.21
CA ILE A 88 -12.49 -7.86 -21.85
C ILE A 88 -13.54 -7.76 -20.76
N PHE A 89 -13.66 -6.59 -20.13
CA PHE A 89 -14.84 -6.24 -19.36
C PHE A 89 -15.89 -5.56 -20.24
N LEU A 90 -17.10 -6.12 -20.22
CA LEU A 90 -18.28 -5.60 -20.89
C LEU A 90 -19.24 -5.05 -19.84
N ALA A 91 -19.53 -3.75 -19.90
CA ALA A 91 -20.68 -3.17 -19.22
C ALA A 91 -21.95 -3.46 -20.03
N THR A 92 -22.88 -4.18 -19.41
CA THR A 92 -24.13 -4.60 -20.05
C THR A 92 -25.19 -3.50 -19.98
N ILE A 93 -26.27 -3.64 -20.76
CA ILE A 93 -27.38 -2.68 -20.75
C ILE A 93 -27.99 -2.60 -19.34
N GLY A 94 -28.15 -1.38 -18.82
CA GLY A 94 -28.64 -1.08 -17.47
C GLY A 94 -27.53 -0.90 -16.43
N THR A 95 -26.27 -1.20 -16.77
CA THR A 95 -25.12 -0.93 -15.89
C THR A 95 -24.93 0.56 -15.69
N ASN A 96 -24.71 0.98 -14.44
CA ASN A 96 -24.29 2.35 -14.12
C ASN A 96 -22.77 2.39 -13.96
N LEU A 97 -22.08 3.09 -14.86
CA LEU A 97 -20.64 3.33 -14.78
C LEU A 97 -20.35 4.70 -14.19
N PRO A 98 -19.25 4.86 -13.43
CA PRO A 98 -18.77 6.18 -13.05
C PRO A 98 -18.36 6.97 -14.30
N ASP A 99 -18.71 8.25 -14.37
CA ASP A 99 -18.28 9.13 -15.44
C ASP A 99 -16.84 9.59 -15.18
N PRO A 100 -15.88 9.31 -16.08
CA PRO A 100 -14.48 9.67 -15.85
C PRO A 100 -14.19 11.19 -15.88
N ASN A 101 -15.16 12.03 -16.27
CA ASN A 101 -14.99 13.48 -16.39
C ASN A 101 -15.66 14.28 -15.27
N ASN A 102 -16.48 13.64 -14.43
CA ASN A 102 -17.19 14.30 -13.34
C ASN A 102 -17.53 13.29 -12.23
N ASN A 103 -17.98 13.75 -11.06
CA ASN A 103 -18.37 12.85 -9.97
C ASN A 103 -19.82 12.31 -10.12
N SER A 104 -20.25 11.96 -11.34
CA SER A 104 -21.57 11.39 -11.60
C SER A 104 -21.49 9.99 -12.22
N TYR A 105 -22.65 9.35 -12.40
CA TYR A 105 -22.76 8.04 -13.02
C TYR A 105 -23.61 8.13 -14.28
N PHE A 106 -23.29 7.30 -15.28
CA PHE A 106 -24.10 7.17 -16.49
C PHE A 106 -24.54 5.72 -16.71
N GLU A 107 -25.79 5.57 -17.14
CA GLU A 107 -26.40 4.26 -17.41
C GLU A 107 -26.11 3.81 -18.85
N ILE A 108 -25.63 2.59 -19.02
CA ILE A 108 -25.43 1.95 -20.33
C ILE A 108 -26.78 1.62 -20.95
N LYS A 109 -27.06 2.24 -22.10
CA LYS A 109 -28.31 2.05 -22.85
C LYS A 109 -28.05 1.46 -24.21
N LYS A 110 -28.99 0.65 -24.69
CA LYS A 110 -29.04 0.24 -26.09
C LYS A 110 -29.15 1.48 -26.97
N SER A 111 -28.15 1.68 -27.83
CA SER A 111 -28.06 2.89 -28.64
C SER A 111 -27.69 2.58 -30.09
N LYS A 112 -27.93 3.54 -30.98
CA LYS A 112 -27.42 3.51 -32.34
C LYS A 112 -26.30 4.52 -32.48
N ILE A 113 -25.08 4.05 -32.68
CA ILE A 113 -23.91 4.89 -32.91
C ILE A 113 -23.69 4.94 -34.41
N ARG A 114 -23.93 6.11 -35.02
CA ARG A 114 -23.77 6.33 -36.47
C ARG A 114 -24.47 5.28 -37.36
N GLY A 115 -25.66 4.86 -36.93
CA GLY A 115 -26.53 3.91 -37.65
C GLY A 115 -26.41 2.47 -37.18
N GLU A 116 -25.29 2.08 -36.57
CA GLU A 116 -25.05 0.72 -36.09
C GLU A 116 -25.49 0.54 -34.64
N LEU A 117 -25.95 -0.67 -34.32
CA LEU A 117 -26.44 -0.99 -32.99
C LEU A 117 -25.29 -1.27 -32.02
N SER A 118 -25.33 -0.65 -30.83
CA SER A 118 -24.43 -0.95 -29.70
C SER A 118 -25.24 -1.41 -28.49
N GLU A 119 -24.97 -2.62 -28.02
CA GLU A 119 -25.70 -3.32 -26.96
C GLU A 119 -24.88 -3.47 -25.67
N GLY A 120 -24.03 -2.48 -25.39
CA GLY A 120 -23.13 -2.46 -24.25
C GLY A 120 -21.95 -1.53 -24.52
N MET A 121 -20.94 -1.65 -23.67
CA MET A 121 -19.70 -0.89 -23.76
C MET A 121 -18.51 -1.73 -23.29
N ILE A 122 -17.42 -1.74 -24.07
CA ILE A 122 -16.14 -2.34 -23.65
C ILE A 122 -15.43 -1.31 -22.78
N CYS A 123 -15.02 -1.70 -21.57
CA CYS A 123 -14.50 -0.77 -20.58
C CYS A 123 -12.97 -0.67 -20.57
N SER A 124 -12.46 0.54 -20.37
CA SER A 124 -11.09 0.87 -19.95
C SER A 124 -10.93 0.77 -18.43
N GLU A 125 -9.68 0.80 -17.95
CA GLU A 125 -9.41 0.84 -16.50
C GLU A 125 -10.00 2.10 -15.83
N LYS A 126 -9.91 3.25 -16.51
CA LYS A 126 -10.48 4.51 -16.03
C LYS A 126 -11.99 4.49 -15.88
N GLU A 127 -12.71 3.92 -16.83
CA GLU A 127 -14.18 3.79 -16.76
C GLU A 127 -14.62 2.81 -15.67
N LEU A 128 -13.74 1.89 -15.27
CA LEU A 128 -13.96 0.97 -14.15
C LEU A 128 -13.47 1.56 -12.81
N GLY A 129 -12.87 2.75 -12.81
CA GLY A 129 -12.29 3.35 -11.61
C GLY A 129 -11.09 2.57 -11.05
N ILE A 130 -10.41 1.77 -11.88
CA ILE A 130 -9.27 0.93 -11.48
C ILE A 130 -7.95 1.71 -11.55
N SER A 131 -7.75 2.52 -12.59
CA SER A 131 -6.57 3.36 -12.77
C SER A 131 -6.91 4.62 -13.59
N GLU A 132 -5.96 5.54 -13.74
CA GLU A 132 -6.11 6.72 -14.62
C GLU A 132 -5.81 6.41 -16.11
N ASP A 133 -5.43 5.16 -16.43
CA ASP A 133 -5.14 4.76 -17.79
C ASP A 133 -6.42 4.77 -18.65
N HIS A 134 -6.31 5.49 -19.76
CA HIS A 134 -7.37 5.70 -20.74
C HIS A 134 -6.87 5.50 -22.17
N GLU A 135 -5.67 4.95 -22.38
CA GLU A 135 -5.11 4.74 -23.73
C GLU A 135 -5.84 3.63 -24.51
N GLY A 136 -6.60 2.77 -23.82
CA GLY A 136 -7.38 1.71 -24.46
C GLY A 136 -8.30 0.94 -23.51
N ILE A 137 -8.88 -0.15 -24.03
CA ILE A 137 -9.68 -1.08 -23.21
C ILE A 137 -8.80 -1.91 -22.28
N MET A 138 -9.39 -2.40 -21.19
CA MET A 138 -8.74 -3.36 -20.30
C MET A 138 -8.75 -4.76 -20.93
N VAL A 139 -7.57 -5.25 -21.33
CA VAL A 139 -7.41 -6.62 -21.86
C VAL A 139 -7.13 -7.58 -20.71
N LEU A 140 -7.96 -8.62 -20.58
CA LEU A 140 -7.93 -9.54 -19.46
C LEU A 140 -7.09 -10.79 -19.77
N PRO A 141 -6.45 -11.37 -18.74
CA PRO A 141 -5.83 -12.68 -18.82
C PRO A 141 -6.80 -13.79 -19.27
N ASN A 142 -6.25 -14.83 -19.91
CA ASN A 142 -7.04 -15.91 -20.50
C ASN A 142 -7.74 -16.83 -19.48
N ASP A 143 -7.36 -16.79 -18.21
CA ASP A 143 -7.96 -17.56 -17.12
C ASP A 143 -9.25 -16.94 -16.56
N TYR A 144 -9.63 -15.72 -16.98
CA TYR A 144 -10.90 -15.11 -16.60
C TYR A 144 -12.09 -15.85 -17.24
N GLU A 145 -13.08 -16.24 -16.46
CA GLU A 145 -14.22 -17.04 -16.93
C GLU A 145 -15.29 -16.16 -17.57
N LEU A 146 -15.79 -16.51 -18.75
CA LEU A 146 -16.80 -15.71 -19.44
C LEU A 146 -18.11 -15.62 -18.65
N GLY A 147 -18.73 -14.44 -18.65
CA GLY A 147 -19.99 -14.15 -17.97
C GLY A 147 -19.86 -13.93 -16.46
N THR A 148 -18.67 -14.08 -15.89
CA THR A 148 -18.44 -13.79 -14.48
C THR A 148 -18.36 -12.29 -14.22
N SER A 149 -18.79 -11.87 -13.03
CA SER A 149 -18.80 -10.47 -12.61
C SER A 149 -17.39 -9.93 -12.40
N ILE A 150 -17.19 -8.63 -12.66
CA ILE A 150 -15.95 -7.92 -12.31
C ILE A 150 -15.59 -8.09 -10.82
N SER A 151 -16.60 -8.19 -9.96
CA SER A 151 -16.41 -8.36 -8.52
C SER A 151 -15.65 -9.63 -8.14
N ASN A 152 -15.71 -10.68 -8.96
CA ASN A 152 -14.94 -11.90 -8.69
C ASN A 152 -13.42 -11.69 -8.77
N TYR A 153 -12.97 -10.61 -9.42
CA TYR A 153 -11.55 -10.38 -9.70
C TYR A 153 -11.02 -9.06 -9.11
N TYR A 154 -11.89 -8.05 -9.02
CA TYR A 154 -11.49 -6.71 -8.61
C TYR A 154 -12.23 -6.21 -7.38
N ALA A 155 -13.26 -6.92 -6.89
CA ALA A 155 -13.90 -6.49 -5.65
C ALA A 155 -12.96 -6.69 -4.47
N GLU A 156 -12.81 -5.62 -3.70
CA GLU A 156 -12.11 -5.63 -2.44
C GLU A 156 -13.10 -5.28 -1.35
N THR A 157 -13.20 -6.13 -0.34
CA THR A 157 -13.98 -5.84 0.86
C THR A 157 -13.04 -5.38 1.95
N ILE A 158 -13.28 -4.19 2.48
CA ILE A 158 -12.43 -3.50 3.44
C ILE A 158 -13.23 -3.33 4.73
N LEU A 159 -12.68 -3.81 5.83
CA LEU A 159 -13.21 -3.55 7.17
C LEU A 159 -12.50 -2.31 7.73
N ASP A 160 -13.24 -1.29 8.16
CA ASP A 160 -12.68 -0.21 8.99
C ASP A 160 -12.86 -0.56 10.47
N ILE A 161 -11.73 -0.65 11.17
CA ILE A 161 -11.64 -1.19 12.51
C ILE A 161 -11.18 -0.09 13.46
N ASP A 162 -11.97 0.24 14.48
CA ASP A 162 -11.52 1.08 15.58
C ASP A 162 -10.64 0.25 16.53
N VAL A 163 -9.34 0.53 16.48
CA VAL A 163 -8.35 -0.17 17.29
C VAL A 163 -8.09 0.65 18.55
N THR A 164 -8.46 0.06 19.69
CA THR A 164 -8.25 0.66 21.01
C THR A 164 -6.76 0.95 21.29
N PRO A 165 -6.42 1.99 22.07
CA PRO A 165 -5.02 2.39 22.29
C PRO A 165 -4.12 1.33 22.90
N ASN A 166 -4.68 0.36 23.64
CA ASN A 166 -3.96 -0.75 24.27
C ASN A 166 -3.70 -1.94 23.31
N ARG A 167 -4.19 -1.89 22.06
CA ARG A 167 -4.08 -2.95 21.05
C ARG A 167 -3.24 -2.51 19.84
N VAL A 168 -2.05 -1.95 20.08
CA VAL A 168 -1.15 -1.53 18.99
C VAL A 168 -0.79 -2.68 18.05
N ASP A 169 -0.79 -3.91 18.55
CA ASP A 169 -0.61 -5.13 17.77
C ASP A 169 -1.65 -5.25 16.63
N CYS A 170 -2.89 -4.81 16.86
CA CYS A 170 -3.98 -4.81 15.87
C CYS A 170 -3.92 -3.66 14.85
N LEU A 171 -2.94 -2.75 14.94
CA LEU A 171 -2.64 -1.79 13.85
C LEU A 171 -1.85 -2.44 12.70
N SER A 172 -2.03 -3.74 12.50
CA SER A 172 -1.37 -4.53 11.47
C SER A 172 -2.25 -5.70 11.00
N VAL A 173 -2.09 -6.07 9.73
CA VAL A 173 -2.80 -7.21 9.11
C VAL A 173 -2.46 -8.50 9.85
N VAL A 174 -1.18 -8.74 10.13
CA VAL A 174 -0.73 -9.94 10.86
C VAL A 174 -1.25 -9.96 12.30
N GLY A 175 -1.37 -8.80 12.95
CA GLY A 175 -1.98 -8.68 14.28
C GLY A 175 -3.44 -9.12 14.30
N LEU A 176 -4.24 -8.59 13.37
CA LEU A 176 -5.66 -8.95 13.23
C LEU A 176 -5.82 -10.41 12.80
N ALA A 177 -4.97 -10.90 11.90
CA ALA A 177 -4.94 -12.32 11.51
C ALA A 177 -4.61 -13.24 12.70
N ARG A 178 -3.72 -12.81 13.61
CA ARG A 178 -3.37 -13.55 14.83
C ARG A 178 -4.55 -13.64 15.80
N ASP A 179 -5.29 -12.56 15.99
CA ASP A 179 -6.52 -12.52 16.79
C ASP A 179 -7.59 -13.47 16.23
N LEU A 180 -7.80 -13.44 14.91
CA LEU A 180 -8.72 -14.34 14.22
C LEU A 180 -8.26 -15.81 14.26
N SER A 181 -6.96 -16.06 14.16
CA SER A 181 -6.35 -17.38 14.31
C SER A 181 -6.68 -17.97 15.68
N ALA A 182 -6.53 -17.18 16.74
CA ALA A 182 -6.90 -17.60 18.09
C ALA A 182 -8.43 -17.83 18.23
N LYS A 183 -9.24 -16.91 17.69
CA LYS A 183 -10.71 -16.99 17.76
C LYS A 183 -11.29 -18.23 17.05
N PHE A 184 -10.76 -18.57 15.88
CA PHE A 184 -11.28 -19.64 15.04
C PHE A 184 -10.47 -20.95 15.12
N SER A 185 -9.43 -20.99 15.96
CA SER A 185 -8.50 -22.14 16.04
C SER A 185 -7.94 -22.54 14.68
N GLN A 186 -7.59 -21.54 13.87
CA GLN A 186 -6.99 -21.73 12.54
C GLN A 186 -5.50 -21.41 12.58
N ARG A 187 -4.71 -22.05 11.72
CA ARG A 187 -3.27 -21.79 11.65
C ARG A 187 -3.01 -20.42 11.02
N LEU A 188 -2.24 -19.58 11.70
CA LEU A 188 -1.65 -18.38 11.12
C LEU A 188 -0.54 -18.78 10.14
N ASN A 189 -0.65 -18.36 8.89
CA ASN A 189 0.34 -18.49 7.83
C ASN A 189 1.32 -17.31 7.87
N PHE A 190 2.07 -17.20 8.97
CA PHE A 190 3.11 -16.18 9.11
C PHE A 190 4.22 -16.71 10.01
N ASP A 191 5.28 -17.24 9.39
CA ASP A 191 6.48 -17.72 10.07
C ASP A 191 7.70 -17.07 9.41
N TYR A 192 7.83 -15.77 9.65
CA TYR A 192 8.93 -14.97 9.10
C TYR A 192 10.14 -15.04 10.03
N GLN A 193 11.31 -15.30 9.45
CA GLN A 193 12.59 -15.38 10.16
C GLN A 193 13.53 -14.26 9.69
N VAL A 194 14.35 -13.74 10.59
CA VAL A 194 15.35 -12.71 10.25
C VAL A 194 16.44 -13.36 9.39
N ASN A 195 16.62 -12.85 8.17
CA ASN A 195 17.44 -13.48 7.14
C ASN A 195 18.87 -12.94 7.04
N TYR A 196 19.22 -11.93 7.85
CA TYR A 196 20.52 -11.25 7.78
C TYR A 196 21.30 -11.39 9.08
N PRO A 197 22.64 -11.52 9.01
CA PRO A 197 23.49 -11.49 10.20
C PRO A 197 23.40 -10.14 10.92
N ILE A 198 23.56 -10.16 12.24
CA ILE A 198 23.39 -9.00 13.12
C ILE A 198 24.73 -8.59 13.72
N GLU A 199 24.96 -7.28 13.84
CA GLU A 199 26.07 -6.65 14.54
C GLU A 199 25.53 -5.78 15.69
N GLU A 200 25.59 -6.31 16.92
CA GLU A 200 25.05 -5.66 18.13
C GLU A 200 25.90 -4.47 18.63
N LYS A 201 27.20 -4.43 18.28
CA LYS A 201 28.13 -3.36 18.66
C LYS A 201 28.42 -2.45 17.48
N THR A 202 27.36 -1.83 16.97
CA THR A 202 27.46 -0.94 15.83
C THR A 202 28.23 0.35 16.14
N SER A 203 29.13 0.74 15.23
CA SER A 203 29.76 2.07 15.24
C SER A 203 29.00 3.11 14.41
N ILE A 204 27.94 2.68 13.70
CA ILE A 204 27.16 3.48 12.75
C ILE A 204 25.99 4.16 13.46
N ILE A 205 25.38 3.51 14.45
CA ILE A 205 24.22 4.06 15.17
C ILE A 205 24.62 4.47 16.59
N ALA A 206 24.45 5.76 16.91
CA ALA A 206 24.69 6.32 18.24
C ALA A 206 23.38 6.81 18.85
N ILE A 207 22.96 6.20 19.97
CA ILE A 207 21.83 6.67 20.78
C ILE A 207 22.42 7.47 21.94
N GLU A 208 22.17 8.79 21.99
CA GLU A 208 22.77 9.68 23.01
C GLU A 208 22.15 9.49 24.40
N ASP A 209 20.89 9.06 24.48
CA ASP A 209 20.14 8.89 25.72
C ASP A 209 19.29 7.61 25.64
N LYS A 210 19.49 6.66 26.58
CA LYS A 210 18.81 5.36 26.55
C LYS A 210 17.29 5.47 26.69
N ASP A 211 16.80 6.55 27.30
CA ASP A 211 15.37 6.70 27.58
C ASP A 211 14.57 7.23 26.38
N ILE A 212 15.24 7.63 25.28
CA ILE A 212 14.55 8.15 24.08
C ILE A 212 14.32 7.08 23.02
N CYS A 213 15.16 6.04 22.98
CA CYS A 213 15.10 5.00 21.96
C CYS A 213 15.50 3.66 22.56
N PHE A 214 14.56 2.73 22.61
CA PHE A 214 14.73 1.41 23.21
C PHE A 214 15.35 0.41 22.24
N ARG A 215 15.31 0.68 20.93
CA ARG A 215 16.06 -0.08 19.92
C ARG A 215 16.14 0.72 18.63
N TYR A 216 17.29 0.74 17.98
CA TYR A 216 17.45 1.31 16.65
C TYR A 216 18.24 0.34 15.77
N THR A 217 17.64 -0.04 14.65
CA THR A 217 18.25 -0.96 13.68
C THR A 217 18.39 -0.29 12.32
N GLY A 218 19.44 -0.64 11.59
CA GLY A 218 19.64 -0.14 10.25
C GLY A 218 20.42 -1.09 9.35
N ILE A 219 20.16 -1.04 8.05
CA ILE A 219 20.86 -1.84 7.05
C ILE A 219 21.07 -1.01 5.77
N GLN A 220 22.28 -1.13 5.21
CA GLN A 220 22.63 -0.50 3.94
C GLN A 220 22.31 -1.45 2.79
N ILE A 221 21.61 -0.92 1.77
CA ILE A 221 21.23 -1.63 0.56
C ILE A 221 21.76 -0.83 -0.62
N GLU A 222 22.73 -1.40 -1.34
CA GLU A 222 23.44 -0.74 -2.43
C GLU A 222 22.81 -1.09 -3.78
N SER A 223 22.93 -0.18 -4.76
CA SER A 223 22.51 -0.39 -6.15
C SER A 223 21.03 -0.76 -6.32
N VAL A 224 20.15 -0.09 -5.57
CA VAL A 224 18.69 -0.19 -5.78
C VAL A 224 18.27 0.55 -7.05
N ASN A 225 17.16 0.13 -7.66
CA ASN A 225 16.52 0.82 -8.77
C ASN A 225 15.16 1.38 -8.35
N ILE A 226 15.04 2.71 -8.33
CA ILE A 226 13.80 3.42 -7.97
C ILE A 226 12.85 3.40 -9.15
N LYS A 227 11.66 2.85 -8.95
CA LYS A 227 10.61 2.72 -9.98
C LYS A 227 9.24 2.61 -9.32
N GLU A 228 8.19 2.57 -10.14
CA GLU A 228 6.86 2.24 -9.63
C GLU A 228 6.81 0.85 -9.01
N SER A 229 5.99 0.71 -7.98
CA SER A 229 5.69 -0.56 -7.33
C SER A 229 4.93 -1.52 -8.26
N PRO A 230 5.12 -2.84 -8.10
CA PRO A 230 4.30 -3.82 -8.80
C PRO A 230 2.83 -3.71 -8.38
N ASP A 231 1.92 -4.13 -9.26
CA ASP A 231 0.49 -3.91 -9.08
C ASP A 231 -0.08 -4.54 -7.80
N TRP A 232 0.42 -5.70 -7.37
CA TRP A 232 -0.04 -6.32 -6.13
C TRP A 232 0.25 -5.44 -4.90
N LEU A 233 1.39 -4.75 -4.88
CA LEU A 233 1.79 -3.88 -3.78
C LEU A 233 0.97 -2.60 -3.79
N LYS A 234 0.80 -1.99 -4.97
CA LYS A 234 -0.07 -0.81 -5.16
C LYS A 234 -1.51 -1.11 -4.74
N LYS A 235 -2.08 -2.23 -5.19
CA LYS A 235 -3.45 -2.64 -4.86
C LYS A 235 -3.67 -2.76 -3.35
N ARG A 236 -2.73 -3.39 -2.62
CA ARG A 236 -2.84 -3.51 -1.16
C ARG A 236 -2.80 -2.15 -0.46
N LEU A 237 -1.89 -1.26 -0.83
CA LEU A 237 -1.82 0.09 -0.25
C LEU A 237 -3.09 0.91 -0.57
N ILE A 238 -3.53 0.91 -1.82
CA ILE A 238 -4.74 1.63 -2.24
C ILE A 238 -5.97 1.11 -1.47
N SER A 239 -6.08 -0.22 -1.25
CA SER A 239 -7.20 -0.81 -0.53
C SER A 239 -7.35 -0.31 0.92
N ILE A 240 -6.25 0.14 1.53
CA ILE A 240 -6.26 0.68 2.89
C ILE A 240 -6.20 2.22 2.93
N GLY A 241 -6.35 2.87 1.76
CA GLY A 241 -6.37 4.33 1.62
C GLY A 241 -5.00 4.98 1.48
N GLU A 242 -3.94 4.19 1.31
CA GLU A 242 -2.58 4.69 1.09
C GLU A 242 -2.32 4.98 -0.39
N ARG A 243 -1.63 6.08 -0.66
CA ARG A 243 -1.22 6.45 -2.02
C ARG A 243 0.16 5.85 -2.33
N PRO A 244 0.30 5.01 -3.38
CA PRO A 244 1.61 4.57 -3.84
C PRO A 244 2.47 5.74 -4.35
N ILE A 245 3.78 5.68 -4.09
CA ILE A 245 4.77 6.72 -4.42
C ILE A 245 5.88 6.13 -5.28
N ASN A 246 6.66 5.20 -4.71
CA ASN A 246 7.71 4.45 -5.39
C ASN A 246 7.97 3.16 -4.62
N ASN A 247 8.60 2.18 -5.28
CA ASN A 247 8.87 0.86 -4.72
C ASN A 247 9.52 0.88 -3.31
N ILE A 248 10.45 1.78 -3.01
CA ILE A 248 11.08 1.81 -1.68
C ILE A 248 10.11 2.32 -0.60
N VAL A 249 9.46 3.47 -0.85
CA VAL A 249 8.52 4.07 0.11
C VAL A 249 7.31 3.15 0.32
N ASP A 250 6.80 2.59 -0.77
CA ASP A 250 5.65 1.69 -0.75
C ASP A 250 5.95 0.40 0.04
N ILE A 251 7.18 -0.14 -0.05
CA ILE A 251 7.59 -1.29 0.76
C ILE A 251 7.62 -0.92 2.24
N THR A 252 8.16 0.24 2.62
CA THR A 252 8.18 0.66 4.03
C THR A 252 6.78 0.82 4.61
N ASN A 253 5.85 1.43 3.85
CA ASN A 253 4.45 1.53 4.24
C ASN A 253 3.79 0.15 4.30
N TYR A 254 3.99 -0.68 3.28
CA TYR A 254 3.42 -2.02 3.22
C TYR A 254 3.83 -2.86 4.43
N VAL A 255 5.11 -2.90 4.78
CA VAL A 255 5.59 -3.66 5.96
C VAL A 255 5.05 -3.07 7.26
N MET A 256 4.93 -1.74 7.36
CA MET A 256 4.27 -1.11 8.52
C MET A 256 2.83 -1.59 8.70
N PHE A 257 2.04 -1.69 7.63
CA PHE A 257 0.67 -2.21 7.70
C PHE A 257 0.61 -3.74 7.80
N GLU A 258 1.58 -4.45 7.23
CA GLU A 258 1.68 -5.92 7.28
C GLU A 258 1.90 -6.38 8.73
N ILE A 259 2.95 -5.87 9.38
CA ILE A 259 3.44 -6.39 10.67
C ILE A 259 3.38 -5.38 11.84
N GLY A 260 3.06 -4.11 11.56
CA GLY A 260 2.89 -3.08 12.59
C GLY A 260 4.13 -2.26 12.93
N GLN A 261 5.27 -2.49 12.26
CA GLN A 261 6.52 -1.78 12.51
C GLN A 261 6.69 -0.63 11.51
N PRO A 262 6.61 0.65 11.93
CA PRO A 262 6.99 1.75 11.05
C PRO A 262 8.47 1.67 10.67
N LEU A 263 8.75 1.93 9.40
CA LEU A 263 10.10 1.97 8.84
C LEU A 263 10.33 3.31 8.15
N HIS A 264 11.60 3.63 7.93
CA HIS A 264 11.98 4.74 7.08
C HIS A 264 13.15 4.33 6.18
N ALA A 265 13.22 4.94 4.99
CA ALA A 265 14.32 4.74 4.06
C ALA A 265 14.96 6.10 3.79
N PHE A 266 16.24 6.22 4.09
CA PHE A 266 17.03 7.40 3.77
C PHE A 266 17.86 7.13 2.52
N ASP A 267 18.01 8.16 1.69
CA ASP A 267 19.03 8.18 0.65
C ASP A 267 20.41 8.23 1.34
N GLN A 268 21.13 7.10 1.29
CA GLN A 268 22.40 6.92 2.00
C GLN A 268 23.45 7.92 1.52
N ASP A 269 23.39 8.35 0.26
CA ASP A 269 24.36 9.27 -0.33
C ASP A 269 24.14 10.72 0.14
N LYS A 270 22.97 11.01 0.73
CA LYS A 270 22.63 12.33 1.30
C LYS A 270 22.89 12.44 2.81
N ILE A 271 23.28 11.35 3.46
CA ILE A 271 23.57 11.33 4.90
C ILE A 271 25.00 11.86 5.12
N ASP A 272 25.14 12.96 5.87
CA ASP A 272 26.46 13.52 6.14
C ASP A 272 27.26 12.69 7.16
N GLY A 273 28.34 12.09 6.66
CA GLY A 273 29.25 11.26 7.44
C GLY A 273 28.83 9.79 7.48
N SER A 274 29.36 9.03 8.44
CA SER A 274 29.17 7.58 8.52
C SER A 274 28.35 7.13 9.74
N LYS A 275 27.69 8.07 10.42
CA LYS A 275 26.97 7.80 11.68
C LYS A 275 25.59 8.45 11.69
N ILE A 276 24.63 7.69 12.20
CA ILE A 276 23.29 8.13 12.58
C ILE A 276 23.27 8.40 14.08
N TYR A 277 22.74 9.55 14.46
CA TYR A 277 22.59 9.99 15.83
C TYR A 277 21.10 10.05 16.19
N VAL A 278 20.70 9.30 17.19
CA VAL A 278 19.39 9.41 17.83
C VAL A 278 19.56 10.24 19.09
N ARG A 279 18.96 11.43 19.09
CA ARG A 279 19.16 12.41 20.17
C ARG A 279 17.95 13.32 20.36
N LYS A 280 17.97 14.12 21.43
CA LYS A 280 17.01 15.20 21.63
C LYS A 280 17.32 16.38 20.70
N SER A 281 16.27 17.14 20.37
CA SER A 281 16.37 18.37 19.59
C SER A 281 17.18 19.43 20.35
N LYS A 282 17.99 20.19 19.62
CA LYS A 282 18.70 21.36 20.14
C LYS A 282 17.72 22.54 20.24
N SER A 283 18.09 23.54 21.04
CA SER A 283 17.29 24.76 21.19
C SER A 283 17.09 25.44 19.83
N LYS A 284 15.82 25.71 19.47
CA LYS A 284 15.40 26.33 18.19
C LYS A 284 15.87 25.57 16.94
N GLU A 285 16.16 24.27 17.07
CA GLU A 285 16.51 23.43 15.94
C GLU A 285 15.33 23.32 14.98
N LYS A 286 15.61 23.34 13.67
CA LYS A 286 14.60 23.28 12.63
C LYS A 286 14.85 22.12 11.69
N ILE A 287 13.79 21.63 11.07
CA ILE A 287 13.84 20.60 10.03
C ILE A 287 12.82 20.94 8.93
N LEU A 288 13.21 20.74 7.68
CA LEU A 288 12.29 20.71 6.55
C LEU A 288 11.77 19.27 6.40
N THR A 289 10.48 19.05 6.65
CA THR A 289 9.87 17.71 6.56
C THR A 289 9.43 17.37 5.13
N LEU A 290 9.11 16.10 4.89
CA LEU A 290 8.75 15.59 3.56
C LEU A 290 7.54 16.28 2.91
N ASP A 291 6.62 16.79 3.73
CA ASP A 291 5.47 17.61 3.32
C ASP A 291 5.84 19.04 2.87
N GLY A 292 7.13 19.41 2.93
CA GLY A 292 7.64 20.71 2.51
C GLY A 292 7.52 21.79 3.58
N GLU A 293 7.09 21.47 4.81
CA GLU A 293 7.00 22.44 5.89
C GLU A 293 8.33 22.57 6.65
N ASN A 294 8.74 23.81 6.93
CA ASN A 294 9.90 24.09 7.77
C ASN A 294 9.44 24.25 9.23
N ARG A 295 9.78 23.28 10.08
CA ARG A 295 9.27 23.14 11.44
C ARG A 295 10.32 23.51 12.46
N GLU A 296 9.98 24.37 13.42
CA GLU A 296 10.77 24.54 14.64
C GLU A 296 10.43 23.43 15.62
N LEU A 297 11.45 22.68 16.04
CA LEU A 297 11.26 21.50 16.85
C LEU A 297 10.95 21.87 18.30
N PRO A 298 9.89 21.30 18.89
CA PRO A 298 9.66 21.41 20.31
C PRO A 298 10.87 20.92 21.09
N LYS A 299 11.12 21.55 22.25
CA LYS A 299 12.14 21.09 23.19
C LYS A 299 11.94 19.60 23.52
N ASP A 300 13.04 18.87 23.57
CA ASP A 300 13.13 17.44 23.89
C ASP A 300 12.45 16.52 22.85
N SER A 301 12.18 17.02 21.64
CA SER A 301 11.75 16.15 20.53
C SER A 301 12.88 15.19 20.16
N ILE A 302 12.54 13.95 19.82
CA ILE A 302 13.53 12.97 19.37
C ILE A 302 13.78 13.22 17.88
N VAL A 303 15.05 13.36 17.51
CA VAL A 303 15.47 13.50 16.12
C VAL A 303 16.42 12.39 15.74
N ILE A 304 16.34 12.01 14.47
CA ILE A 304 17.35 11.23 13.78
C ILE A 304 18.19 12.25 13.04
N ALA A 305 19.49 12.27 13.30
CA ALA A 305 20.42 13.24 12.77
C ALA A 305 21.63 12.55 12.16
N ASP A 306 22.22 13.21 11.16
CA ASP A 306 23.56 12.90 10.71
C ASP A 306 24.59 13.78 11.46
N GLN A 307 25.83 13.88 10.97
CA GLN A 307 26.86 14.68 11.62
C GLN A 307 26.57 16.19 11.60
N LYS A 308 25.72 16.68 10.70
CA LYS A 308 25.47 18.12 10.52
C LYS A 308 24.10 18.54 11.04
N SER A 309 23.05 17.77 10.77
CA SER A 309 21.66 18.22 10.94
C SER A 309 20.66 17.09 11.19
N PRO A 310 19.46 17.39 11.71
CA PRO A 310 18.36 16.45 11.71
C PRO A 310 17.98 16.04 10.28
N ILE A 311 17.88 14.74 10.07
CA ILE A 311 17.42 14.13 8.81
C ILE A 311 16.03 13.50 8.95
N GLY A 312 15.51 13.37 10.17
CA GLY A 312 14.14 12.92 10.43
C GLY A 312 13.64 13.34 11.81
N LEU A 313 12.33 13.56 11.92
CA LEU A 313 11.62 13.67 13.18
C LEU A 313 11.21 12.25 13.61
N ALA A 314 11.95 11.71 14.59
CA ALA A 314 11.89 10.31 14.94
C ALA A 314 10.45 9.86 15.20
N GLY A 315 10.04 8.76 14.55
CA GLY A 315 8.72 8.16 14.71
C GLY A 315 7.53 9.00 14.24
N ILE A 316 7.74 10.15 13.58
CA ILE A 316 6.66 11.02 13.12
C ILE A 316 6.76 11.25 11.62
N MET A 317 7.87 11.81 11.13
CA MET A 317 8.03 12.15 9.71
C MET A 317 9.50 12.29 9.32
N GLY A 318 9.85 11.80 8.13
CA GLY A 318 11.18 11.99 7.55
C GLY A 318 11.49 13.46 7.20
N GLY A 319 12.77 13.78 7.07
CA GLY A 319 13.26 15.07 6.59
C GLY A 319 13.48 15.06 5.08
N LYS A 320 13.28 16.21 4.43
CA LYS A 320 13.45 16.37 2.98
C LYS A 320 14.91 16.22 2.53
N SER A 321 15.87 16.48 3.41
CA SER A 321 17.31 16.45 3.10
C SER A 321 17.84 15.08 2.69
N SER A 322 17.17 14.00 3.13
CA SER A 322 17.60 12.61 2.94
C SER A 322 16.52 11.75 2.29
N GLU A 323 15.55 12.39 1.64
CA GLU A 323 14.44 11.74 0.95
C GLU A 323 14.92 10.87 -0.23
N ILE A 324 14.24 9.73 -0.41
CA ILE A 324 14.36 8.88 -1.59
C ILE A 324 13.85 9.62 -2.82
N THR A 325 14.70 9.77 -3.83
CA THR A 325 14.38 10.39 -5.12
C THR A 325 14.58 9.40 -6.27
N SER A 326 14.19 9.75 -7.49
CA SER A 326 14.44 8.91 -8.67
C SER A 326 15.91 8.56 -8.88
N ASP A 327 16.81 9.44 -8.42
CA ASP A 327 18.27 9.30 -8.58
C ASP A 327 18.93 8.48 -7.46
N THR A 328 18.17 8.07 -6.44
CA THR A 328 18.72 7.35 -5.29
C THR A 328 19.16 5.95 -5.72
N THR A 329 20.40 5.58 -5.37
CA THR A 329 20.93 4.23 -5.68
C THR A 329 21.36 3.47 -4.43
N ASN A 330 21.63 4.16 -3.32
CA ASN A 330 22.02 3.55 -2.06
C ASN A 330 21.01 3.96 -0.98
N VAL A 331 20.50 2.98 -0.24
CA VAL A 331 19.46 3.19 0.78
C VAL A 331 20.00 2.78 2.15
N PHE A 332 19.79 3.63 3.15
CA PHE A 332 19.85 3.25 4.54
C PHE A 332 18.43 3.01 5.03
N LEU A 333 18.08 1.73 5.22
CA LEU A 333 16.78 1.35 5.76
C LEU A 333 16.84 1.38 7.28
N GLU A 334 15.87 2.02 7.91
CA GLU A 334 15.69 2.15 9.35
C GLU A 334 14.46 1.36 9.82
N ALA A 335 14.61 0.69 10.97
CA ALA A 335 13.50 0.38 11.87
C ALA A 335 13.91 0.63 13.32
N ALA A 336 13.03 1.25 14.10
CA ALA A 336 13.36 1.69 15.45
C ALA A 336 12.18 1.51 16.43
N ASN A 337 12.46 1.76 17.71
CA ASN A 337 11.51 1.80 18.79
C ASN A 337 11.84 3.00 19.69
N PHE A 338 10.94 3.98 19.72
CA PHE A 338 11.14 5.25 20.42
C PHE A 338 10.27 5.36 21.67
N ASN A 339 10.63 6.29 22.56
CA ASN A 339 9.82 6.60 23.73
C ASN A 339 8.43 7.15 23.33
N SER A 340 7.40 6.34 23.54
CA SER A 340 6.01 6.63 23.16
C SER A 340 5.47 7.96 23.71
N SER A 341 5.83 8.31 24.94
CA SER A 341 5.38 9.55 25.59
C SER A 341 6.01 10.79 24.95
N MET A 342 7.28 10.69 24.55
CA MET A 342 7.98 11.77 23.85
C MET A 342 7.46 11.95 22.43
N ILE A 343 7.23 10.85 21.69
CA ILE A 343 6.60 10.90 20.36
C ILE A 343 5.25 11.60 20.46
N ARG A 344 4.37 11.16 21.36
CA ARG A 344 3.04 11.75 21.55
C ARG A 344 3.10 13.24 21.88
N ALA A 345 4.02 13.64 22.75
CA ALA A 345 4.21 15.04 23.12
C ALA A 345 4.63 15.90 21.91
N THR A 346 5.52 15.39 21.07
CA THR A 346 5.98 16.10 19.86
C THR A 346 4.90 16.14 18.79
N SER A 347 4.26 15.00 18.46
CA SER A 347 3.12 14.90 17.53
C SER A 347 2.04 15.93 17.87
N LYS A 348 1.60 15.95 19.14
CA LYS A 348 0.55 16.87 19.62
C LYS A 348 0.96 18.34 19.52
N LYS A 349 2.21 18.69 19.86
CA LYS A 349 2.70 20.07 19.80
C LYS A 349 2.82 20.59 18.37
N LEU A 350 3.17 19.71 17.42
CA LEU A 350 3.30 20.05 16.02
C LEU A 350 1.98 19.91 15.23
N GLY A 351 0.94 19.32 15.84
CA GLY A 351 -0.32 19.04 15.16
C GLY A 351 -0.18 17.97 14.08
N LEU A 352 0.79 17.06 14.23
CA LEU A 352 1.07 15.98 13.29
C LEU A 352 0.50 14.67 13.83
N SER A 353 -0.27 13.97 13.00
CA SER A 353 -0.73 12.61 13.26
C SER A 353 -0.47 11.79 12.01
N THR A 354 0.53 10.92 12.06
CA THR A 354 0.92 10.05 10.95
C THR A 354 0.67 8.59 11.32
N GLU A 355 0.62 7.72 10.31
CA GLU A 355 0.51 6.27 10.52
C GLU A 355 1.67 5.73 11.39
N ALA A 356 2.86 6.30 11.24
CA ALA A 356 4.01 5.99 12.08
C ALA A 356 3.81 6.48 13.52
N SER A 357 3.44 7.76 13.70
CA SER A 357 3.32 8.34 15.04
C SER A 357 2.24 7.63 15.85
N MET A 358 1.08 7.33 15.24
CA MET A 358 -0.01 6.61 15.89
C MET A 358 0.44 5.26 16.48
N ARG A 359 1.33 4.54 15.78
CA ARG A 359 1.88 3.26 16.25
C ARG A 359 2.91 3.46 17.36
N PHE A 360 3.87 4.36 17.18
CA PHE A 360 4.90 4.63 18.19
C PHE A 360 4.33 5.18 19.51
N GLU A 361 3.29 6.01 19.44
CA GLU A 361 2.60 6.57 20.62
C GLU A 361 1.93 5.51 21.50
N ARG A 362 1.68 4.31 20.94
CA ARG A 362 1.02 3.19 21.61
C ARG A 362 1.97 2.07 22.04
N ASN A 363 3.27 2.37 22.14
CA ASN A 363 4.29 1.51 22.76
C ASN A 363 4.48 0.15 22.05
N LEU A 364 4.99 0.20 20.81
CA LEU A 364 5.38 -0.98 20.03
C LEU A 364 6.38 -1.86 20.79
N ASP A 365 6.38 -3.17 20.51
CA ASP A 365 7.42 -4.08 21.00
C ASP A 365 8.76 -3.76 20.31
N PRO A 366 9.85 -3.46 21.05
CA PRO A 366 11.18 -3.25 20.48
C PRO A 366 11.70 -4.42 19.64
N LYS A 367 11.18 -5.63 19.85
CA LYS A 367 11.54 -6.80 19.04
C LYS A 367 11.07 -6.67 17.60
N LEU A 368 9.98 -5.95 17.32
CA LEU A 368 9.44 -5.78 15.97
C LEU A 368 10.39 -5.05 15.02
N ALA A 369 11.27 -4.17 15.54
CA ALA A 369 12.19 -3.38 14.72
C ALA A 369 13.02 -4.27 13.78
N ILE A 370 13.66 -5.32 14.31
CA ILE A 370 14.52 -6.18 13.50
C ILE A 370 13.73 -7.06 12.51
N TYR A 371 12.54 -7.51 12.90
CA TYR A 371 11.67 -8.28 12.02
C TYR A 371 11.20 -7.44 10.84
N GLY A 372 10.74 -6.20 11.11
CA GLY A 372 10.33 -5.27 10.07
C GLY A 372 11.46 -4.86 9.16
N LEU A 373 12.63 -4.54 9.72
CA LEU A 373 13.80 -4.20 8.94
C LEU A 373 14.16 -5.32 7.96
N SER A 374 14.24 -6.56 8.45
CA SER A 374 14.58 -7.71 7.62
C SER A 374 13.51 -7.94 6.54
N ARG A 375 12.22 -7.85 6.89
CA ARG A 375 11.11 -8.08 5.96
C ARG A 375 11.09 -7.05 4.84
N ALA A 376 11.30 -5.79 5.17
CA ALA A 376 11.39 -4.72 4.18
C ALA A 376 12.66 -4.85 3.33
N ALA A 377 13.80 -5.25 3.91
CA ALA A 377 15.03 -5.49 3.17
C ALA A 377 14.87 -6.60 2.12
N ASP A 378 14.19 -7.71 2.46
CA ASP A 378 13.89 -8.79 1.52
C ASP A 378 13.06 -8.28 0.33
N LEU A 379 11.99 -7.54 0.61
CA LEU A 379 11.13 -6.96 -0.43
C LEU A 379 11.87 -5.92 -1.29
N ILE A 380 12.77 -5.12 -0.71
CA ILE A 380 13.58 -4.16 -1.47
C ILE A 380 14.51 -4.90 -2.43
N VAL A 381 15.23 -5.92 -1.95
CA VAL A 381 16.11 -6.73 -2.81
C VAL A 381 15.31 -7.41 -3.92
N GLU A 382 14.14 -7.95 -3.61
CA GLU A 382 13.27 -8.60 -4.59
C GLU A 382 12.72 -7.63 -5.65
N LEU A 383 12.19 -6.48 -5.24
CA LEU A 383 11.37 -5.62 -6.10
C LEU A 383 12.13 -4.44 -6.72
N ALA A 384 13.05 -3.84 -5.96
CA ALA A 384 13.88 -2.73 -6.40
C ALA A 384 15.22 -3.21 -6.97
N GLY A 385 15.57 -4.47 -6.74
CA GLY A 385 16.97 -4.88 -6.84
C GLY A 385 17.79 -4.23 -5.74
N GLY A 386 19.01 -4.71 -5.56
CA GLY A 386 19.90 -4.19 -4.55
C GLY A 386 20.77 -5.29 -3.99
N LYS A 387 21.84 -4.89 -3.31
CA LYS A 387 22.79 -5.81 -2.69
C LYS A 387 23.03 -5.42 -1.25
N ILE A 388 22.90 -6.40 -0.38
CA ILE A 388 23.19 -6.29 1.04
C ILE A 388 24.51 -7.00 1.28
N ASN A 389 25.57 -6.22 1.42
CA ASN A 389 26.94 -6.72 1.65
C ASN A 389 27.35 -6.62 3.14
N GLN A 390 26.48 -6.07 3.98
CA GLN A 390 26.75 -5.76 5.37
C GLN A 390 25.74 -6.42 6.31
N LYS A 391 26.12 -6.53 7.58
CA LYS A 391 25.23 -7.00 8.65
C LYS A 391 24.24 -5.91 9.04
N ILE A 392 23.07 -6.32 9.54
CA ILE A 392 22.17 -5.42 10.26
C ILE A 392 22.93 -4.80 11.42
N GLN A 393 22.93 -3.49 11.47
CA GLN A 393 23.42 -2.73 12.62
C GLN A 393 22.29 -2.67 13.64
N ASP A 394 22.47 -3.24 14.83
CA ASP A 394 21.43 -3.31 15.86
C ASP A 394 21.95 -2.69 17.15
N ASN A 395 21.38 -1.55 17.54
CA ASN A 395 21.63 -0.94 18.84
C ASN A 395 20.40 -1.19 19.73
N TYR A 396 20.52 -2.15 20.65
CA TYR A 396 19.50 -2.51 21.65
C TYR A 396 20.07 -2.31 23.07
N PRO A 397 19.87 -1.12 23.70
CA PRO A 397 20.58 -0.69 24.92
C PRO A 397 20.32 -1.42 26.24
#